data_AF-A0A060YTE6-F1
#
_entry.id   AF-A0A060YTE6-F1
#
_cell.length_a   1.000
_cell.length_b   1.000
_cell.length_c   1.000
_cell.angle_alpha   90.00
_cell.angle_beta   90.00
_cell.angle_gamma   90.00
#
_symmetry.space_group_name_H-M   'P 1'
#
loop_
_entity.id
_entity.type
_entity.pdbx_description
1 polymer ?
#
loop_
_entity_poly.entity_id
_entity_poly.type
_entity_poly.pdbx_seq_one_letter_code
_entity_poly.pdbx_strand_id
1 'polypeptide(L)'
;YIPEGMQCSCGPDYYTLAEGFNNESYVIYMFSCHFCVPVVTIFFTYGSLVLTVKAAAASQQDSASTQKAEKEVTRMCFLMVCGFLIAWTPYASFAAWIFFNKGAAFTATAMAIPAFFSKSSAIFNPVIYVLMNKQFRSCMLAAVGISSGADDETSVSASKTEVSSVGPA
;
A
#
# COMPACT_ATOMS: atom_id res chain seq x y z
N TYR A 1 9.13 -21.74 -0.35
CA TYR A 1 8.53 -21.19 -1.58
C TYR A 1 8.49 -22.28 -2.61
N ILE A 2 7.36 -22.45 -3.29
CA ILE A 2 7.13 -23.50 -4.29
C ILE A 2 6.41 -22.91 -5.51
N PRO A 3 6.47 -23.56 -6.69
CA PRO A 3 5.68 -23.15 -7.84
C PRO A 3 4.18 -23.07 -7.52
N GLU A 4 3.49 -22.05 -8.02
CA GLU A 4 2.05 -21.80 -7.80
C GLU A 4 1.28 -21.59 -9.12
N GLY A 5 0.00 -21.94 -9.12
CA GLY A 5 -0.93 -21.77 -10.22
C GLY A 5 -0.51 -22.54 -11.46
N MET A 6 -0.30 -21.82 -12.56
CA MET A 6 0.17 -22.38 -13.85
C MET A 6 1.63 -22.84 -13.82
N GLN A 7 2.28 -22.87 -12.65
CA GLN A 7 3.67 -23.29 -12.47
C GLN A 7 4.71 -22.36 -13.13
N CYS A 8 4.28 -21.16 -13.55
CA CYS A 8 5.14 -20.12 -14.11
C CYS A 8 5.60 -19.09 -13.06
N SER A 9 5.26 -19.30 -11.79
CA SER A 9 5.57 -18.39 -10.69
C SER A 9 5.73 -19.15 -9.38
N CYS A 10 6.40 -18.55 -8.39
CA CYS A 10 6.62 -19.15 -7.08
C CYS A 10 5.99 -18.30 -5.97
N GLY A 11 5.43 -18.96 -4.96
CA GLY A 11 4.83 -18.34 -3.78
C GLY A 11 5.15 -19.09 -2.49
N PRO A 12 4.76 -18.54 -1.32
CA PRO A 12 4.71 -19.28 -0.06
C PRO A 12 3.98 -20.60 -0.24
N ASP A 13 4.40 -21.61 0.52
CA ASP A 13 3.72 -22.89 0.50
C ASP A 13 2.56 -22.87 1.50
N TYR A 14 1.37 -22.54 1.02
CA TYR A 14 0.13 -22.50 1.80
C TYR A 14 -0.79 -23.70 1.55
N TYR A 15 -0.36 -24.68 0.74
CA TYR A 15 -1.21 -25.79 0.31
C TYR A 15 -0.59 -27.18 0.46
N THR A 16 0.73 -27.30 0.64
CA THR A 16 1.35 -28.59 0.96
C THR A 16 1.67 -28.72 2.46
N LEU A 17 1.49 -29.93 2.99
CA LEU A 17 1.84 -30.29 4.37
C LEU A 17 3.17 -31.06 4.37
N ALA A 18 4.23 -30.45 3.84
CA ALA A 18 5.56 -31.07 3.84
C ALA A 18 6.11 -31.12 5.28
N GLU A 19 6.34 -32.33 5.78
CA GLU A 19 6.96 -32.54 7.09
C GLU A 19 8.37 -31.92 7.13
N GLY A 20 8.71 -31.25 8.23
CA GLY A 20 10.01 -30.59 8.43
C GLY A 20 10.09 -29.13 8.00
N PHE A 21 9.12 -28.59 7.27
CA PHE A 21 9.13 -27.20 6.77
C PHE A 21 8.25 -26.22 7.56
N ASN A 22 7.44 -26.72 8.50
CA ASN A 22 6.56 -25.91 9.37
C ASN A 22 5.69 -24.90 8.58
N ASN A 23 5.15 -25.32 7.43
CA ASN A 23 4.37 -24.47 6.54
C ASN A 23 3.18 -23.80 7.25
N GLU A 24 2.52 -24.50 8.18
CA GLU A 24 1.37 -23.93 8.89
C GLU A 24 1.73 -22.69 9.71
N SER A 25 2.75 -22.78 10.57
CA SER A 25 3.15 -21.66 11.42
C SER A 25 3.68 -20.51 10.56
N TYR A 26 4.34 -20.81 9.44
CA TYR A 26 4.77 -19.80 8.48
C TYR A 26 3.59 -19.07 7.80
N VAL A 27 2.54 -19.77 7.40
CA VAL A 27 1.34 -19.16 6.80
C VAL A 27 0.59 -18.30 7.82
N ILE A 28 0.43 -18.78 9.06
CA ILE A 28 -0.19 -18.00 10.14
C ILE A 28 0.61 -16.72 10.42
N TYR A 29 1.94 -16.83 10.48
CA TYR A 29 2.84 -15.69 10.63
C TYR A 29 2.72 -14.68 9.48
N MET A 30 2.72 -15.16 8.23
CA MET A 30 2.56 -14.30 7.05
C MET A 30 1.20 -13.58 7.07
N PHE A 31 0.11 -14.30 7.34
CA PHE A 31 -1.21 -13.69 7.39
C PHE A 31 -1.34 -12.67 8.53
N SER A 32 -0.86 -13.01 9.73
CA SER A 32 -1.00 -12.14 10.89
C SER A 32 -0.06 -10.92 10.81
N CYS A 33 1.24 -11.15 10.63
CA CYS A 33 2.25 -10.10 10.71
C CYS A 33 2.41 -9.32 9.40
N HIS A 34 2.15 -9.94 8.23
CA HIS A 34 2.40 -9.32 6.92
C HIS A 34 1.12 -8.95 6.15
N PHE A 35 -0.05 -9.34 6.63
CA PHE A 35 -1.33 -8.88 6.09
C PHE A 35 -2.15 -8.12 7.12
N CYS A 36 -2.56 -8.74 8.24
CA CYS A 36 -3.43 -8.10 9.23
C CYS A 36 -2.79 -6.86 9.88
N VAL A 37 -1.55 -6.96 10.37
CA VAL A 37 -0.85 -5.82 10.99
C VAL A 37 -0.67 -4.64 10.02
N PRO A 38 -0.20 -4.84 8.77
CA PRO A 38 -0.16 -3.77 7.78
C PRO A 38 -1.53 -3.18 7.47
N VAL A 39 -2.57 -3.99 7.29
CA VAL A 39 -3.94 -3.50 7.04
C VAL A 39 -4.41 -2.60 8.18
N VAL A 40 -4.28 -3.05 9.43
CA VAL A 40 -4.66 -2.26 10.61
C VAL A 40 -3.87 -0.96 10.68
N THR A 41 -2.57 -1.03 10.44
CA THR A 41 -1.68 0.15 10.46
C THR A 41 -2.07 1.16 9.38
N ILE A 42 -2.35 0.70 8.16
CA ILE A 42 -2.79 1.52 7.03
C ILE A 42 -4.11 2.22 7.38
N PHE A 43 -5.11 1.47 7.85
CA PHE A 43 -6.40 2.07 8.21
C PHE A 43 -6.29 3.05 9.38
N PHE A 44 -5.51 2.72 10.40
CA PHE A 44 -5.33 3.57 11.57
C PHE A 44 -4.61 4.88 11.21
N THR A 45 -3.48 4.79 10.52
CA THR A 45 -2.65 5.96 10.18
C THR A 45 -3.36 6.87 9.17
N TYR A 46 -3.90 6.33 8.08
CA TYR A 46 -4.63 7.13 7.10
C TYR A 46 -5.98 7.62 7.61
N GLY A 47 -6.67 6.83 8.42
CA GLY A 47 -7.89 7.28 9.10
C GLY A 47 -7.59 8.48 10.00
N SER A 48 -6.56 8.39 10.83
CA SER A 48 -6.13 9.48 11.71
C SER A 48 -5.69 10.72 10.92
N LEU A 49 -4.96 10.54 9.81
CA LEU A 49 -4.57 11.62 8.92
C LEU A 49 -5.79 12.33 8.34
N VAL A 50 -6.74 11.59 7.76
CA VAL A 50 -7.97 12.16 7.18
C VAL A 50 -8.78 12.90 8.25
N LEU A 51 -8.95 12.33 9.45
CA LEU A 51 -9.64 13.01 10.54
C LEU A 51 -8.96 14.34 10.92
N THR A 52 -7.63 14.34 11.01
CA THR A 52 -6.85 15.53 11.34
C THR A 52 -6.97 16.60 10.28
N VAL A 53 -6.81 16.24 9.00
CA VAL A 53 -6.86 17.18 7.88
C VAL A 53 -8.28 17.74 7.71
N LYS A 54 -9.32 16.92 7.92
CA LYS A 54 -10.72 17.39 7.91
C LYS A 54 -11.02 18.36 9.04
N ALA A 55 -10.49 18.13 10.24
CA ALA A 55 -10.63 19.06 11.36
C ALA A 55 -9.93 20.40 11.07
N ALA A 56 -8.71 20.36 10.52
CA ALA A 56 -7.98 21.55 10.11
C ALA A 56 -8.74 22.34 9.02
N ALA A 57 -9.25 21.66 8.00
CA ALA A 57 -10.05 22.25 6.94
C ALA A 57 -11.36 22.87 7.46
N ALA A 58 -12.01 22.23 8.44
CA ALA A 58 -13.21 22.76 9.10
C ALA A 58 -12.93 24.01 9.94
N SER A 59 -11.71 24.19 10.45
CA SER A 59 -11.29 25.41 11.16
C SER A 59 -10.96 26.58 10.24
N GLN A 60 -10.66 26.31 8.96
CA GLN A 60 -10.29 27.29 7.95
C GLN A 60 -11.25 27.23 6.75
N GLN A 61 -12.55 27.38 7.01
CA GLN A 61 -13.58 27.18 5.98
C GLN A 61 -13.47 28.14 4.80
N ASP A 62 -12.98 29.36 5.06
CA ASP A 62 -12.81 30.41 4.04
C ASP A 62 -11.60 30.18 3.13
N SER A 63 -10.70 29.25 3.50
CA SER A 63 -9.51 28.95 2.72
C SER A 63 -9.79 27.89 1.65
N ALA A 64 -10.03 28.34 0.42
CA ALA A 64 -10.23 27.46 -0.73
C ALA A 64 -9.01 26.54 -1.00
N SER A 65 -7.79 27.03 -0.74
CA SER A 65 -6.56 26.23 -0.89
C SER A 65 -6.48 25.11 0.17
N THR A 66 -6.83 25.39 1.43
CA THR A 66 -6.89 24.39 2.51
C THR A 66 -7.90 23.29 2.18
N GLN A 67 -9.09 23.67 1.70
CA GLN A 67 -10.14 22.71 1.31
C GLN A 67 -9.72 21.84 0.11
N LYS A 68 -9.00 22.42 -0.86
CA LYS A 68 -8.46 21.68 -2.01
C LYS A 68 -7.40 20.67 -1.56
N ALA A 69 -6.50 21.08 -0.66
CA ALA A 69 -5.46 20.22 -0.11
C ALA A 69 -6.06 19.05 0.68
N GLU A 70 -7.09 19.27 1.50
CA GLU A 70 -7.80 18.20 2.21
C GLU A 70 -8.33 17.14 1.25
N LYS A 71 -9.11 17.55 0.23
CA LYS A 71 -9.69 16.63 -0.75
C LYS A 71 -8.62 15.82 -1.47
N GLU A 72 -7.50 16.45 -1.79
CA GLU A 72 -6.39 15.78 -2.45
C GLU A 72 -5.77 14.72 -1.54
N VAL A 73 -5.40 15.07 -0.30
CA VAL A 73 -4.82 14.14 0.68
C VAL A 73 -5.79 12.99 0.97
N THR A 74 -7.07 13.27 1.20
CA THR A 74 -8.09 12.24 1.44
C THR A 74 -8.22 11.30 0.24
N ARG A 75 -8.21 11.83 -0.99
CA ARG A 75 -8.23 11.01 -2.22
C ARG A 75 -6.97 10.14 -2.34
N MET A 76 -5.80 10.68 -1.99
CA MET A 76 -4.54 9.91 -1.96
C MET A 76 -4.62 8.74 -1.00
N CYS A 77 -5.03 9.00 0.24
CA CYS A 77 -5.16 7.99 1.28
C CYS A 77 -6.11 6.87 0.83
N PHE A 78 -7.28 7.24 0.29
CA PHE A 78 -8.26 6.28 -0.21
C PHE A 78 -7.68 5.39 -1.32
N LEU A 79 -7.03 5.96 -2.32
CA LEU A 79 -6.46 5.20 -3.43
C LEU A 79 -5.29 4.29 -2.99
N MET A 80 -4.47 4.73 -2.02
CA MET A 80 -3.42 3.88 -1.43
C MET A 80 -4.01 2.65 -0.72
N VAL A 81 -5.05 2.84 0.09
CA VAL A 81 -5.75 1.75 0.78
C VAL A 81 -6.37 0.78 -0.24
N CYS A 82 -7.11 1.31 -1.23
CA CYS A 82 -7.71 0.50 -2.28
C CYS A 82 -6.67 -0.28 -3.08
N GLY A 83 -5.56 0.35 -3.46
CA GLY A 83 -4.47 -0.30 -4.20
C GLY A 83 -3.88 -1.48 -3.43
N PHE A 84 -3.60 -1.30 -2.14
CA PHE A 84 -3.13 -2.37 -1.27
C PHE A 84 -4.15 -3.53 -1.20
N LEU A 85 -5.42 -3.22 -0.95
CA LEU A 85 -6.46 -4.23 -0.80
C LEU A 85 -6.71 -4.99 -2.11
N ILE A 86 -6.76 -4.31 -3.25
CA ILE A 86 -6.94 -4.94 -4.58
C ILE A 86 -5.78 -5.88 -4.89
N ALA A 87 -4.56 -5.48 -4.57
CA ALA A 87 -3.38 -6.31 -4.82
C ALA A 87 -3.33 -7.55 -3.92
N TRP A 88 -3.54 -7.38 -2.61
CA TRP A 88 -3.18 -8.40 -1.64
C TRP A 88 -4.35 -9.19 -1.09
N THR A 89 -5.56 -8.62 -1.03
CA THR A 89 -6.74 -9.32 -0.48
C THR A 89 -7.09 -10.57 -1.27
N PRO A 90 -7.11 -10.58 -2.62
CA PRO A 90 -7.39 -11.81 -3.36
C PRO A 90 -6.44 -12.94 -3.00
N TYR A 91 -5.14 -12.63 -2.87
CA TYR A 91 -4.11 -13.59 -2.49
C TYR A 91 -4.25 -14.09 -1.06
N ALA A 92 -4.41 -13.17 -0.10
CA ALA A 92 -4.56 -13.50 1.31
C ALA A 92 -5.83 -14.31 1.57
N SER A 93 -6.96 -13.93 0.95
CA SER A 93 -8.23 -14.67 1.06
C SER A 93 -8.14 -16.06 0.45
N PHE A 94 -7.50 -16.22 -0.71
CA PHE A 94 -7.33 -17.53 -1.33
C PHE A 94 -6.39 -18.45 -0.53
N ALA A 95 -5.26 -17.91 -0.05
CA ALA A 95 -4.35 -18.64 0.81
C ALA A 95 -5.02 -19.06 2.13
N ALA A 96 -5.79 -18.17 2.76
CA ALA A 96 -6.57 -18.48 3.96
C ALA A 96 -7.64 -19.55 3.68
N TRP A 97 -8.34 -19.47 2.54
CA TRP A 97 -9.32 -20.48 2.15
C TRP A 97 -8.69 -21.86 2.01
N ILE A 98 -7.56 -21.99 1.32
CA ILE A 98 -6.85 -23.29 1.23
C ILE A 98 -6.36 -23.75 2.60
N PHE A 99 -5.83 -22.84 3.41
CA PHE A 99 -5.36 -23.14 4.75
C PHE A 99 -6.47 -23.73 5.65
N PHE A 100 -7.68 -23.17 5.60
CA PHE A 100 -8.83 -23.68 6.35
C PHE A 100 -9.51 -24.89 5.70
N ASN A 101 -9.31 -25.11 4.39
CA ASN A 101 -9.91 -26.21 3.63
C ASN A 101 -8.82 -27.13 3.06
N LYS A 102 -7.97 -27.67 3.95
CA LYS A 102 -6.86 -28.54 3.55
C LYS A 102 -7.37 -29.75 2.76
N GLY A 103 -6.71 -30.02 1.62
CA GLY A 103 -7.10 -31.10 0.71
C GLY A 103 -8.26 -30.75 -0.23
N ALA A 104 -8.82 -29.54 -0.17
CA ALA A 104 -9.77 -29.08 -1.17
C ALA A 104 -9.12 -29.02 -2.55
N ALA A 105 -9.84 -29.51 -3.56
CA ALA A 105 -9.41 -29.38 -4.95
C ALA A 105 -9.59 -27.93 -5.42
N PHE A 106 -8.58 -27.40 -6.10
CA PHE A 106 -8.62 -26.10 -6.74
C PHE A 106 -7.91 -26.18 -8.10
N THR A 107 -8.27 -25.30 -9.03
CA THR A 107 -7.66 -25.26 -10.36
C THR A 107 -6.40 -24.39 -10.36
N ALA A 108 -5.49 -24.66 -11.31
CA ALA A 108 -4.32 -23.81 -11.52
C ALA A 108 -4.70 -22.34 -11.78
N THR A 109 -5.80 -22.10 -12.50
CA THR A 109 -6.34 -20.76 -12.78
C THR A 109 -6.85 -20.07 -11.51
N ALA A 110 -7.55 -20.79 -10.64
CA ALA A 110 -8.06 -20.24 -9.37
C ALA A 110 -6.94 -19.73 -8.46
N MET A 111 -5.76 -20.35 -8.52
CA MET A 111 -4.55 -19.90 -7.82
C MET A 111 -3.78 -18.80 -8.60
N ALA A 112 -3.74 -18.88 -9.93
CA ALA A 112 -3.01 -17.92 -10.77
C ALA A 112 -3.62 -16.52 -10.75
N ILE A 113 -4.95 -16.40 -10.73
CA ILE A 113 -5.66 -15.11 -10.70
C ILE A 113 -5.24 -14.27 -9.47
N PRO A 114 -5.40 -14.73 -8.22
CA PRO A 114 -5.00 -13.95 -7.05
C PRO A 114 -3.48 -13.70 -7.00
N ALA A 115 -2.67 -14.64 -7.49
CA ALA A 115 -1.22 -14.47 -7.62
C ALA A 115 -0.82 -13.39 -8.63
N PHE A 116 -1.65 -13.12 -9.64
CA PHE A 116 -1.43 -12.04 -10.61
C PHE A 116 -1.73 -10.66 -9.99
N PHE A 117 -2.81 -10.55 -9.20
CA PHE A 117 -3.14 -9.32 -8.48
C PHE A 117 -2.03 -8.90 -7.53
N SER A 118 -1.47 -9.83 -6.76
CA SER A 118 -0.38 -9.53 -5.83
C SER A 118 0.89 -9.07 -6.55
N LYS A 119 1.21 -9.66 -7.71
CA LYS A 119 2.37 -9.27 -8.54
C LYS A 119 2.18 -7.94 -9.26
N SER A 120 0.95 -7.61 -9.61
CA SER A 120 0.58 -6.32 -10.21
C SER A 120 0.76 -5.15 -9.23
N SER A 121 0.93 -5.40 -7.92
CA SER A 121 1.31 -4.37 -6.94
C SER A 121 2.59 -3.63 -7.30
N ALA A 122 3.52 -4.28 -7.99
CA ALA A 122 4.75 -3.65 -8.49
C ALA A 122 4.48 -2.49 -9.46
N ILE A 123 3.30 -2.47 -10.10
CA ILE A 123 2.83 -1.38 -10.97
C ILE A 123 1.97 -0.39 -10.18
N PHE A 124 1.04 -0.89 -9.36
CA PHE A 124 0.15 -0.03 -8.58
C PHE A 124 0.93 0.89 -7.63
N ASN A 125 2.00 0.40 -7.01
CA ASN A 125 2.80 1.18 -6.08
C ASN A 125 3.39 2.43 -6.77
N PRO A 126 4.25 2.34 -7.81
CA PRO A 126 4.72 3.50 -8.56
C PRO A 126 3.60 4.38 -9.13
N VAL A 127 2.54 3.81 -9.71
CA VAL A 127 1.46 4.59 -10.32
C VAL A 127 0.75 5.45 -9.28
N ILE A 128 0.44 4.89 -8.11
CA ILE A 128 -0.17 5.63 -7.00
C ILE A 128 0.78 6.73 -6.53
N TYR A 129 2.07 6.47 -6.33
CA TYR A 129 3.00 7.52 -5.88
C TYR A 129 3.24 8.62 -6.92
N VAL A 130 3.43 8.24 -8.19
CA VAL A 130 3.72 9.14 -9.31
C VAL A 130 2.54 10.04 -9.65
N LEU A 131 1.33 9.48 -9.74
CA LEU A 131 0.16 10.27 -10.14
C LEU A 131 -0.34 11.16 -9.02
N MET A 132 -0.05 10.80 -7.77
CA MET A 132 -0.74 11.38 -6.64
C MET A 132 0.14 12.28 -5.78
N ASN A 133 1.46 12.03 -5.68
CA ASN A 133 2.33 12.97 -5.00
C ASN A 133 2.76 14.06 -5.99
N LYS A 134 2.13 15.24 -5.90
CA LYS A 134 2.45 16.40 -6.76
C LYS A 134 3.93 16.74 -6.77
N GLN A 135 4.60 16.71 -5.62
CA GLN A 135 6.04 16.96 -5.54
C GLN A 135 6.83 15.90 -6.31
N PHE A 136 6.50 14.62 -6.11
CA PHE A 136 7.13 13.53 -6.83
C PHE A 136 6.89 13.62 -8.34
N ARG A 137 5.64 13.92 -8.75
CA ARG A 137 5.25 14.11 -10.15
C ARG A 137 6.04 15.24 -10.79
N SER A 138 6.12 16.40 -10.14
CA SER A 138 6.86 17.55 -10.66
C SER A 138 8.36 17.25 -10.78
N CYS A 139 8.96 16.62 -9.77
CA CYS A 139 10.37 16.19 -9.82
C CYS A 139 10.61 15.17 -10.95
N MET A 140 9.71 14.21 -11.13
CA MET A 140 9.83 13.19 -12.17
C MET A 140 9.66 13.78 -13.58
N LEU A 141 8.70 14.69 -13.78
CA LEU A 141 8.52 15.40 -15.06
C LEU A 141 9.75 16.25 -15.40
N ALA A 142 10.30 16.95 -14.41
CA ALA A 142 11.55 17.69 -14.56
C ALA A 142 12.73 16.76 -14.93
N ALA A 143 12.84 15.59 -14.29
CA ALA A 143 13.88 14.59 -14.59
C ALA A 143 13.78 14.02 -16.01
N VAL A 144 12.57 13.92 -16.58
CA VAL A 144 12.31 13.45 -17.96
C VAL A 144 12.44 14.60 -18.98
N GLY A 145 12.81 15.81 -18.55
CA GLY A 145 13.01 16.98 -19.43
C GLY A 145 11.71 17.63 -19.90
N ILE A 146 10.56 17.25 -19.31
CA ILE A 146 9.29 17.91 -19.53
C ILE A 146 9.20 19.04 -18.51
N SER A 147 9.50 20.27 -18.94
CA SER A 147 9.30 21.45 -18.11
C SER A 147 7.82 21.54 -17.73
N SER A 148 7.51 21.30 -16.45
CA SER A 148 6.18 21.60 -15.92
C SER A 148 6.11 23.11 -15.72
N GLY A 149 5.71 23.85 -16.76
CA GLY A 149 5.14 25.16 -16.55
C GLY A 149 3.81 24.98 -15.81
N ALA A 150 3.60 25.74 -14.72
CA ALA A 150 2.48 25.68 -13.75
C ALA A 150 2.70 24.61 -12.64
N ASP A 151 2.81 24.91 -11.33
CA ASP A 151 2.39 26.07 -10.54
C ASP A 151 3.34 26.31 -9.35
N ASP A 152 3.64 27.58 -9.12
CA ASP A 152 4.44 28.15 -8.04
C ASP A 152 3.61 28.24 -6.73
N GLU A 153 3.10 27.11 -6.22
CA GLU A 153 2.40 27.02 -4.92
C GLU A 153 3.03 25.97 -3.98
N THR A 154 4.35 25.77 -4.04
CA THR A 154 5.05 24.97 -3.02
C THR A 154 5.48 25.85 -1.85
N SER A 155 4.51 26.48 -1.20
CA SER A 155 4.69 27.19 0.07
C SER A 155 3.75 26.67 1.15
N VAL A 156 3.58 25.34 1.26
CA VAL A 156 2.99 24.76 2.48
C VAL A 156 3.81 23.56 2.94
N SER A 157 4.63 23.84 3.94
CA SER A 157 5.10 22.93 5.00
C SER A 157 6.04 21.79 4.59
N ALA A 158 7.23 22.16 4.13
CA ALA A 158 8.41 21.40 4.53
C ALA A 158 8.59 21.60 6.05
N SER A 159 8.05 20.68 6.86
CA SER A 159 8.52 20.53 8.24
C SER A 159 9.96 20.05 8.14
N LYS A 160 10.91 21.00 8.10
CA LYS A 160 12.33 20.72 8.30
C LYS A 160 12.46 20.12 9.71
N THR A 161 12.69 18.81 9.78
CA THR A 161 13.19 18.19 11.01
C THR A 161 14.62 18.68 11.22
N GLU A 162 14.78 19.82 11.88
CA GLU A 162 16.08 20.22 12.42
C GLU A 162 16.40 19.30 13.60
N VAL A 163 17.34 18.38 13.39
CA VAL A 163 17.99 17.65 14.48
C VAL A 163 18.92 18.64 15.17
N SER A 164 18.47 19.22 16.28
CA SER A 164 19.32 20.03 17.14
C SER A 164 20.33 19.11 17.84
N SER A 165 21.58 19.11 17.39
CA SER A 165 22.69 18.50 18.13
C SER A 165 23.00 19.37 19.36
N VAL A 166 22.63 18.89 20.54
CA VAL A 166 23.09 19.48 21.80
C VAL A 166 24.55 19.09 22.00
N GLY A 167 25.46 20.06 21.97
CA GLY A 167 26.87 19.87 22.33
C GLY A 167 27.03 19.72 23.85
N PRO A 168 28.03 18.95 24.32
CA PRO A 168 28.24 18.74 25.74
C PRO A 168 28.88 19.96 26.40
N ALA A 169 28.40 20.27 27.62
CA ALA A 169 29.03 21.19 28.56
C ALA A 169 30.14 20.47 29.36
#